data_AF-A0ABD3VLS4-F1
#
_entry.id   AF-A0ABD3VLS4-F1
#
_cell.length_a   1.000
_cell.length_b   1.000
_cell.length_c   1.000
_cell.angle_alpha   90.00
_cell.angle_beta   90.00
_cell.angle_gamma   90.00
#
_symmetry.space_group_name_H-M   'P 1'
#
loop_
_entity.id
_entity.type
_entity.pdbx_description
1 polymer ?
#
loop_
_entity_poly.entity_id
_entity_poly.type
_entity_poly.pdbx_seq_one_letter_code
_entity_poly.pdbx_strand_id
1 'polypeptide(L)'
;MEDGNLTEIHKATGGAWGGQEVDEAFRQFLIKIFGSPVLQKFKMDAIEDYIELFRDFEVKKRKSSPDGTDYLTFTLPVTLVEIFQSETEETLTEVINQTPFAANIKVLKGNKLSLDSSLVRSFFDNSVRSVVEHLQVFYDNYETYGISVAILVGGFSESLILSRAIKDVFSSWKVLVPHDAGLVVLKGAVLYGYDQSTIVYRVARYTYGLKTTVPFIDGKHPVEKLKIYEDGRRQCKHVFQTFLEEGSLIKHGQIVLKKKRYWPAKHEQDSVWFPIYASTKKDTQYTTDESCFFLGKLTVGGLDMSLPRKERTVDITIIHESTNLKIHAINTKSLQELKASIDLLN
;
A
#
# COMPACT_ATOMS: atom_id res chain seq x y z
N MET A 1 28.12 -2.49 3.60
CA MET A 1 27.41 -3.64 4.20
C MET A 1 28.44 -4.75 4.31
N GLU A 2 28.91 -5.04 5.53
CA GLU A 2 30.01 -6.01 5.74
C GLU A 2 29.52 -7.47 5.75
N ASP A 3 28.26 -7.72 6.09
CA ASP A 3 27.70 -9.08 6.23
C ASP A 3 26.57 -9.43 5.24
N GLY A 4 26.28 -8.56 4.26
CA GLY A 4 25.20 -8.79 3.25
C GLY A 4 23.75 -8.74 3.76
N ASN A 5 23.55 -8.50 5.06
CA ASN A 5 22.25 -8.53 5.74
C ASN A 5 21.50 -7.18 5.70
N LEU A 6 20.17 -7.23 5.66
CA LEU A 6 19.28 -6.07 5.64
C LEU A 6 18.44 -5.94 6.93
N THR A 7 18.28 -4.71 7.40
CA THR A 7 17.40 -4.33 8.53
C THR A 7 16.44 -3.24 8.09
N GLU A 8 15.15 -3.48 8.26
CA GLU A 8 14.13 -2.44 8.09
C GLU A 8 14.12 -1.52 9.31
N ILE A 9 14.30 -0.22 9.09
CA ILE A 9 14.29 0.81 10.15
C ILE A 9 12.95 1.54 10.24
N HIS A 10 12.18 1.52 9.16
CA HIS A 10 10.91 2.21 9.05
C HIS A 10 9.98 1.47 8.10
N LYS A 11 8.67 1.47 8.40
CA LYS A 11 7.64 0.85 7.55
C LYS A 11 7.53 1.55 6.18
N ALA A 12 7.11 0.81 5.16
CA ALA A 12 6.83 1.40 3.85
C ALA A 12 5.69 2.44 3.93
N THR A 13 5.84 3.54 3.18
CA THR A 13 4.84 4.60 3.03
C THR A 13 4.77 5.02 1.56
N GLY A 14 3.66 5.64 1.15
CA GLY A 14 3.50 6.14 -0.21
C GLY A 14 2.07 6.52 -0.54
N GLY A 15 1.84 6.89 -1.80
CA GLY A 15 0.55 7.28 -2.34
C GLY A 15 0.45 6.96 -3.83
N ALA A 16 -0.69 7.32 -4.44
CA ALA A 16 -0.99 7.04 -5.84
C ALA A 16 -0.29 8.02 -6.80
N TRP A 17 1.02 8.25 -6.62
CA TRP A 17 1.80 9.26 -7.33
C TRP A 17 2.74 8.66 -8.39
N GLY A 18 2.45 7.43 -8.83
CA GLY A 18 3.29 6.72 -9.78
C GLY A 18 3.09 7.18 -11.23
N GLY A 19 3.70 6.45 -12.17
CA GLY A 19 3.60 6.76 -13.60
C GLY A 19 2.18 6.76 -14.18
N GLN A 20 1.21 6.13 -13.51
CA GLN A 20 -0.21 6.20 -13.87
C GLN A 20 -0.79 7.60 -13.73
N GLU A 21 -0.29 8.41 -12.79
CA GLU A 21 -0.71 9.80 -12.64
C GLU A 21 -0.25 10.66 -13.83
N VAL A 22 0.89 10.31 -14.44
CA VAL A 22 1.35 10.94 -15.68
C VAL A 22 0.47 10.56 -16.86
N ASP A 23 0.00 9.30 -16.91
CA ASP A 23 -0.95 8.84 -17.93
C ASP A 23 -2.32 9.51 -17.77
N GLU A 24 -2.75 9.73 -16.53
CA GLU A 24 -3.91 10.52 -16.18
C GLU A 24 -3.78 11.96 -16.68
N ALA A 25 -2.65 12.62 -16.42
CA ALA A 25 -2.39 13.98 -16.89
C ALA A 25 -2.43 14.07 -18.43
N PHE A 26 -1.89 13.08 -19.14
CA PHE A 26 -1.99 13.00 -20.59
C PHE A 26 -3.43 12.79 -21.08
N ARG A 27 -4.22 11.95 -20.41
CA ARG A 27 -5.65 11.83 -20.74
C ARG A 27 -6.39 13.14 -20.53
N GLN A 28 -6.14 13.85 -19.43
CA GLN A 28 -6.75 15.15 -19.17
C GLN A 28 -6.35 16.19 -20.21
N PHE A 29 -5.11 16.14 -20.69
CA PHE A 29 -4.66 16.94 -21.81
C PHE A 29 -5.48 16.65 -23.09
N LEU A 30 -5.68 15.38 -23.45
CA LEU A 30 -6.55 15.02 -24.58
C LEU A 30 -8.00 15.48 -24.36
N ILE A 31 -8.55 15.37 -23.14
CA ILE A 31 -9.91 15.84 -22.81
C ILE A 31 -10.03 17.36 -23.03
N LYS A 32 -8.99 18.13 -22.70
CA LYS A 32 -8.98 19.58 -22.91
C LYS A 32 -8.93 19.97 -24.39
N ILE A 33 -8.43 19.09 -25.27
CA ILE A 33 -8.42 19.32 -26.72
C ILE A 33 -9.73 18.83 -27.34
N PHE A 34 -10.09 17.56 -27.13
CA PHE A 34 -11.17 16.90 -27.87
C PHE A 34 -12.51 16.92 -27.16
N GLY A 35 -12.53 17.22 -25.86
CA GLY A 35 -13.70 17.06 -25.01
C GLY A 35 -13.88 15.62 -24.51
N SER A 36 -14.49 15.51 -23.33
CA SER A 36 -14.80 14.20 -22.73
C SER A 36 -15.74 13.34 -23.59
N PRO A 37 -16.81 13.88 -24.21
CA PRO A 37 -17.73 13.06 -25.03
C PRO A 37 -17.02 12.38 -26.21
N VAL A 38 -16.17 13.10 -26.93
CA VAL A 38 -15.41 12.58 -28.07
C VAL A 38 -14.47 11.47 -27.65
N LEU A 39 -13.71 11.64 -26.56
CA LEU A 39 -12.79 10.59 -26.09
C LEU A 39 -13.52 9.36 -25.54
N GLN A 40 -14.70 9.54 -24.93
CA GLN A 40 -15.52 8.41 -24.51
C GLN A 40 -16.03 7.63 -25.72
N LYS A 41 -16.55 8.32 -26.74
CA LYS A 41 -16.98 7.71 -27.99
C LYS A 41 -15.83 7.01 -28.70
N PHE A 42 -14.66 7.65 -28.82
CA PHE A 42 -13.45 7.04 -29.37
C PHE A 42 -13.06 5.75 -28.64
N LYS A 43 -13.10 5.74 -27.30
CA LYS A 43 -12.81 4.55 -26.51
C LYS A 43 -13.83 3.42 -26.72
N MET A 44 -15.11 3.75 -26.93
CA MET A 44 -16.18 2.77 -27.15
C MET A 44 -16.17 2.20 -28.58
N ASP A 45 -16.00 3.07 -29.57
CA ASP A 45 -16.16 2.74 -30.98
C ASP A 45 -14.85 2.24 -31.61
N ALA A 46 -13.68 2.62 -31.06
CA ALA A 46 -12.35 2.28 -31.57
C ALA A 46 -11.35 1.97 -30.44
N ILE A 47 -11.65 0.96 -29.62
CA ILE A 47 -10.85 0.61 -28.43
C ILE A 47 -9.39 0.23 -28.76
N GLU A 48 -9.14 -0.40 -29.92
CA GLU A 48 -7.79 -0.80 -30.35
C GLU A 48 -6.91 0.44 -30.57
N ASP A 49 -7.39 1.40 -31.35
CA ASP A 49 -6.73 2.69 -31.58
C ASP A 49 -6.52 3.48 -30.27
N TYR A 50 -7.51 3.42 -29.37
CA TYR A 50 -7.38 4.04 -28.05
C TYR A 50 -6.22 3.42 -27.26
N ILE A 51 -6.14 2.10 -27.21
CA ILE A 51 -5.05 1.40 -26.51
C ILE A 51 -3.70 1.70 -27.16
N GLU A 52 -3.62 1.74 -28.50
CA GLU A 52 -2.39 2.06 -29.21
C GLU A 52 -1.89 3.48 -28.94
N LEU A 53 -2.79 4.47 -28.89
CA LEU A 53 -2.43 5.85 -28.54
C LEU A 53 -1.78 5.94 -27.15
N PHE A 54 -2.38 5.30 -26.14
CA PHE A 54 -1.83 5.30 -24.78
C PHE A 54 -0.55 4.47 -24.68
N ARG A 55 -0.40 3.39 -25.46
CA ARG A 55 0.84 2.62 -25.53
C ARG A 55 1.98 3.41 -26.17
N ASP A 56 1.69 4.16 -27.24
CA ASP A 56 2.66 5.04 -27.88
C ASP A 56 3.11 6.14 -26.93
N PHE A 57 2.17 6.73 -26.17
CA PHE A 57 2.49 7.67 -25.11
C PHE A 57 3.37 7.03 -24.01
N GLU A 58 3.06 5.84 -23.53
CA GLU A 58 3.85 5.13 -22.51
C GLU A 58 5.31 4.91 -22.95
N VAL A 59 5.54 4.49 -24.20
CA VAL A 59 6.89 4.31 -24.75
C VAL A 59 7.66 5.63 -24.81
N LYS A 60 6.95 6.70 -25.16
CA LYS A 60 7.51 8.05 -25.27
C LYS A 60 7.79 8.69 -23.91
N LYS A 61 6.89 8.51 -22.95
CA LYS A 61 7.01 8.95 -21.55
C LYS A 61 8.32 8.48 -20.93
N ARG A 62 8.73 7.23 -21.20
CA ARG A 62 10.00 6.65 -20.71
C ARG A 62 11.25 7.29 -21.31
N LYS A 63 11.13 7.91 -22.49
CA LYS A 63 12.24 8.56 -23.20
C LYS A 63 12.32 10.07 -22.92
N SER A 64 11.37 10.62 -22.17
CA SER A 64 11.33 12.05 -21.85
C SER A 64 12.54 12.46 -21.01
N SER A 65 13.26 13.49 -21.48
CA SER A 65 14.47 14.01 -20.82
C SER A 65 14.18 15.25 -19.98
N PRO A 66 14.79 15.40 -18.79
CA PRO A 66 14.70 16.61 -17.96
C PRO A 66 15.41 17.82 -18.57
N ASP A 67 16.30 17.63 -19.54
CA ASP A 67 17.07 18.70 -20.19
C ASP A 67 16.77 18.78 -21.70
N GLY A 68 15.86 17.94 -22.20
CA GLY A 68 15.51 17.90 -23.62
C GLY A 68 14.94 19.24 -24.08
N THR A 69 15.46 19.72 -25.21
CA THR A 69 14.87 20.79 -26.05
C THR A 69 13.97 20.21 -27.15
N ASP A 70 13.85 18.88 -27.20
CA ASP A 70 13.18 18.17 -28.27
C ASP A 70 11.67 18.11 -28.09
N TYR A 71 10.98 18.10 -29.22
CA TYR A 71 9.54 17.92 -29.26
C TYR A 71 9.18 16.44 -29.16
N LEU A 72 8.16 16.12 -28.35
CA LEU A 72 7.57 14.80 -28.32
C LEU A 72 6.43 14.72 -29.35
N THR A 73 6.63 13.92 -30.39
CA THR A 73 5.65 13.80 -31.48
C THR A 73 4.93 12.46 -31.44
N PHE A 74 3.60 12.47 -31.37
CA PHE A 74 2.78 11.27 -31.51
C PHE A 74 1.74 11.43 -32.63
N THR A 75 1.35 10.31 -33.21
CA THR A 75 0.34 10.24 -34.27
C THR A 75 -1.01 10.03 -33.60
N LEU A 76 -1.97 10.91 -33.88
CA LEU A 76 -3.35 10.69 -33.50
C LEU A 76 -3.98 9.66 -34.43
N PRO A 77 -4.73 8.67 -33.89
CA PRO A 77 -5.52 7.76 -34.70
C PRO A 77 -6.47 8.53 -35.60
N VAL A 78 -6.60 8.08 -36.85
CA VAL A 78 -7.49 8.72 -37.84
C VAL A 78 -8.94 8.71 -37.34
N THR A 79 -9.35 7.61 -36.72
CA THR A 79 -10.67 7.43 -36.09
C THR A 79 -10.98 8.50 -35.03
N LEU A 80 -10.00 8.86 -34.17
CA LEU A 80 -10.19 9.94 -33.19
C LEU A 80 -10.45 11.28 -33.89
N VAL A 81 -9.69 11.59 -34.94
CA VAL A 81 -9.82 12.84 -35.69
C VAL A 81 -11.15 12.89 -36.44
N GLU A 82 -11.58 11.79 -37.05
CA GLU A 82 -12.87 11.67 -37.74
C GLU A 82 -14.05 11.81 -36.77
N ILE A 83 -14.00 11.16 -35.61
CA ILE A 83 -15.03 11.30 -34.56
C ILE A 83 -15.11 12.76 -34.12
N PHE A 84 -13.96 13.39 -33.81
CA PHE A 84 -13.92 14.79 -33.39
C PHE A 84 -14.55 15.71 -34.44
N GLN A 85 -14.14 15.58 -35.71
CA GLN A 85 -14.63 16.42 -36.80
C GLN A 85 -16.12 16.19 -37.07
N SER A 86 -16.63 14.97 -36.91
CA SER A 86 -18.05 14.67 -37.08
C SER A 86 -18.94 15.25 -35.96
N GLU A 87 -18.41 15.39 -34.75
CA GLU A 87 -19.17 15.86 -33.58
C GLU A 87 -19.10 17.38 -33.39
N THR A 88 -18.05 18.03 -33.89
CA THR A 88 -17.77 19.45 -33.64
C THR A 88 -17.73 20.31 -34.88
N GLU A 89 -17.57 19.72 -36.06
CA GLU A 89 -17.28 20.40 -37.33
C GLU A 89 -15.96 21.21 -37.34
N GLU A 90 -15.13 21.08 -36.30
CA GLU A 90 -13.84 21.77 -36.17
C GLU A 90 -12.66 20.93 -36.65
N THR A 91 -11.60 21.61 -37.09
CA THR A 91 -10.31 20.98 -37.41
C THR A 91 -9.40 20.92 -36.19
N LEU A 92 -8.40 20.02 -36.22
CA LEU A 92 -7.37 19.92 -35.17
C LEU A 92 -6.67 21.25 -34.90
N THR A 93 -6.36 22.01 -35.96
CA THR A 93 -5.65 23.29 -35.84
C THR A 93 -6.52 24.34 -35.16
N GLU A 94 -7.82 24.40 -35.48
CA GLU A 94 -8.77 25.33 -34.88
C GLU A 94 -8.92 25.07 -33.38
N VAL A 95 -9.19 23.81 -32.99
CA VAL A 95 -9.40 23.49 -31.58
C VAL A 95 -8.13 23.68 -30.76
N ILE A 96 -6.95 23.35 -31.28
CA ILE A 96 -5.68 23.57 -30.57
C ILE A 96 -5.44 25.06 -30.33
N ASN A 97 -5.74 25.92 -31.31
CA ASN A 97 -5.60 27.37 -31.17
C ASN A 97 -6.53 27.99 -30.11
N GLN A 98 -7.63 27.30 -29.77
CA GLN A 98 -8.55 27.72 -28.71
C GLN A 98 -8.12 27.23 -27.32
N THR A 99 -7.16 26.30 -27.24
CA THR A 99 -6.67 25.75 -25.99
C THR A 99 -5.52 26.59 -25.41
N PRO A 100 -5.25 26.51 -24.09
CA PRO A 100 -4.06 27.13 -23.50
C PRO A 100 -2.74 26.55 -24.01
N PHE A 101 -2.77 25.50 -24.83
CA PHE A 101 -1.59 24.79 -25.35
C PHE A 101 -1.17 25.25 -26.74
N ALA A 102 -1.86 26.23 -27.35
CA ALA A 102 -1.61 26.67 -28.73
C ALA A 102 -0.13 26.99 -29.03
N ALA A 103 0.56 27.62 -28.08
CA ALA A 103 1.98 27.95 -28.21
C ALA A 103 2.93 26.73 -28.09
N ASN A 104 2.45 25.65 -27.45
CA ASN A 104 3.26 24.48 -27.09
C ASN A 104 3.06 23.29 -28.05
N ILE A 105 2.08 23.36 -28.94
CA ILE A 105 1.70 22.28 -29.85
C ILE A 105 1.93 22.71 -31.30
N LYS A 106 2.60 21.85 -32.08
CA LYS A 106 2.64 21.95 -33.54
C LYS A 106 1.85 20.80 -34.14
N VAL A 107 0.84 21.14 -34.95
CA VAL A 107 0.13 20.17 -35.79
C VAL A 107 0.97 19.92 -37.05
N LEU A 108 1.39 18.68 -37.24
CA LEU A 108 2.18 18.24 -38.38
C LEU A 108 1.32 17.39 -39.34
N LYS A 109 1.81 17.23 -40.57
CA LYS A 109 1.13 16.39 -41.58
C LYS A 109 0.91 14.96 -41.06
N GLY A 110 -0.23 14.37 -41.46
CA GLY A 110 -0.60 13.00 -41.09
C GLY A 110 -1.05 12.87 -39.63
N ASN A 111 -1.87 13.81 -39.16
CA ASN A 111 -2.48 13.80 -37.82
C ASN A 111 -1.46 13.69 -36.67
N LYS A 112 -0.28 14.30 -36.82
CA LYS A 112 0.78 14.24 -35.82
C LYS A 112 0.75 15.49 -34.93
N LEU A 113 0.75 15.29 -33.62
CA LEU A 113 0.93 16.37 -32.64
C LEU A 113 2.36 16.33 -32.10
N SER A 114 3.05 17.47 -32.22
CA SER A 114 4.39 17.67 -31.69
C SER A 114 4.29 18.60 -30.48
N LEU A 115 4.49 18.06 -29.28
CA LEU A 115 4.44 18.81 -28.02
C LEU A 115 5.85 19.27 -27.67
N ASP A 116 5.99 20.53 -27.25
CA ASP A 116 7.27 20.97 -26.70
C ASP A 116 7.60 20.31 -25.36
N SER A 117 8.86 20.40 -24.97
CA SER A 117 9.35 19.73 -23.76
C SER A 117 8.73 20.29 -22.48
N SER A 118 8.28 21.55 -22.46
CA SER A 118 7.66 22.16 -21.28
C SER A 118 6.28 21.58 -21.01
N LEU A 119 5.46 21.41 -22.05
CA LEU A 119 4.16 20.77 -21.96
C LEU A 119 4.30 19.29 -21.59
N VAL A 120 5.27 18.58 -22.17
CA VAL A 120 5.53 17.18 -21.80
C VAL A 120 5.91 17.04 -20.33
N ARG A 121 6.79 17.92 -19.81
CA ARG A 121 7.18 17.93 -18.39
C ARG A 121 6.00 18.22 -17.48
N SER A 122 5.08 19.08 -17.89
CA SER A 122 3.89 19.41 -17.08
C SER A 122 3.03 18.19 -16.71
N PHE A 123 3.09 17.12 -17.51
CA PHE A 123 2.39 15.86 -17.19
C PHE A 123 2.99 15.13 -15.98
N PHE A 124 4.24 15.41 -15.62
CA PHE A 124 4.95 14.80 -14.50
C PHE A 124 4.87 15.62 -13.22
N ASP A 125 4.53 16.91 -13.30
CA ASP A 125 4.66 17.86 -12.19
C ASP A 125 3.99 17.37 -10.91
N ASN A 126 2.74 16.92 -10.99
CA ASN A 126 2.00 16.49 -9.79
C ASN A 126 2.60 15.25 -9.14
N SER A 127 2.97 14.28 -9.97
CA SER A 127 3.56 13.00 -9.54
C SER A 127 4.95 13.21 -8.92
N VAL A 128 5.82 13.95 -9.62
CA VAL A 128 7.18 14.25 -9.14
C VAL A 128 7.13 15.08 -7.86
N ARG A 129 6.32 16.14 -7.83
CA ARG A 129 6.16 16.99 -6.64
C ARG A 129 5.69 16.19 -5.44
N SER A 130 4.66 15.36 -5.60
CA SER A 130 4.12 14.54 -4.50
C SER A 130 5.16 13.54 -3.97
N VAL A 131 5.95 12.92 -4.84
CA VAL A 131 7.04 12.03 -4.42
C VAL A 131 8.12 12.80 -3.65
N VAL A 132 8.56 13.95 -4.16
CA VAL A 132 9.60 14.77 -3.53
C VAL A 132 9.14 15.32 -2.18
N GLU A 133 7.93 15.86 -2.09
CA GLU A 133 7.34 16.35 -0.84
C GLU A 133 7.24 15.23 0.20
N HIS A 134 6.80 14.03 -0.20
CA HIS A 134 6.74 12.87 0.69
C HIS A 134 8.12 12.44 1.19
N LEU A 135 9.13 12.41 0.32
CA LEU A 135 10.51 12.13 0.71
C LEU A 135 11.07 13.18 1.66
N GLN A 136 10.71 14.46 1.49
CA GLN A 136 11.14 15.55 2.35
C GLN A 136 10.55 15.40 3.76
N VAL A 137 9.23 15.17 3.85
CA VAL A 137 8.54 14.88 5.11
C VAL A 137 9.15 13.66 5.80
N PHE A 138 9.51 12.63 5.04
CA PHE A 138 10.19 11.45 5.57
C PHE A 138 11.62 11.76 6.06
N TYR A 139 12.37 12.58 5.33
CA TYR A 139 13.72 12.93 5.74
C TYR A 139 13.73 13.78 7.02
N ASP A 140 12.80 14.73 7.16
CA ASP A 140 12.76 15.68 8.27
C ASP A 140 12.21 15.09 9.58
N ASN A 141 11.24 14.17 9.51
CA ASN A 141 10.54 13.66 10.70
C ASN A 141 11.16 12.42 11.33
N TYR A 142 12.03 11.74 10.59
CA TYR A 142 12.70 10.55 11.08
C TYR A 142 14.17 10.90 11.30
N GLU A 143 14.81 10.31 12.32
CA GLU A 143 16.26 10.41 12.56
C GLU A 143 17.03 9.67 11.44
N THR A 144 16.80 10.06 10.19
CA THR A 144 17.37 9.52 8.96
C THR A 144 18.72 10.14 8.63
N TYR A 145 19.31 10.86 9.60
CA TYR A 145 20.70 11.32 9.58
C TYR A 145 21.60 10.13 9.24
N GLY A 146 21.99 9.99 7.97
CA GLY A 146 22.78 8.86 7.48
C GLY A 146 22.29 8.17 6.19
N ILE A 147 21.21 8.63 5.54
CA ILE A 147 20.90 8.14 4.18
C ILE A 147 22.05 8.49 3.23
N SER A 148 22.74 7.45 2.76
CA SER A 148 23.86 7.57 1.82
C SER A 148 23.47 7.22 0.38
N VAL A 149 22.47 6.36 0.21
CA VAL A 149 22.06 5.80 -1.08
C VAL A 149 20.54 5.75 -1.14
N ALA A 150 19.97 6.26 -2.24
CA ALA A 150 18.57 6.08 -2.59
C ALA A 150 18.49 5.16 -3.81
N ILE A 151 17.79 4.03 -3.69
CA ILE A 151 17.61 3.06 -4.78
C ILE A 151 16.18 3.21 -5.31
N LEU A 152 16.04 3.66 -6.55
CA LEU A 152 14.75 3.91 -7.18
C LEU A 152 14.36 2.65 -7.97
N VAL A 153 13.22 2.06 -7.62
CA VAL A 153 12.72 0.81 -8.20
C VAL A 153 11.28 0.97 -8.71
N GLY A 154 10.87 0.09 -9.63
CA GLY A 154 9.58 0.14 -10.32
C GLY A 154 9.65 0.74 -11.73
N GLY A 155 8.56 0.66 -12.50
CA GLY A 155 8.56 1.16 -13.87
C GLY A 155 8.79 2.68 -13.95
N PHE A 156 8.25 3.44 -13.01
CA PHE A 156 8.37 4.90 -13.02
C PHE A 156 9.75 5.41 -12.60
N SER A 157 10.55 4.62 -11.87
CA SER A 157 11.92 5.01 -11.52
C SER A 157 12.86 5.13 -12.70
N GLU A 158 12.50 4.56 -13.85
CA GLU A 158 13.26 4.71 -15.10
C GLU A 158 13.12 6.12 -15.71
N SER A 159 12.19 6.93 -15.20
CA SER A 159 12.04 8.33 -15.59
C SER A 159 13.26 9.15 -15.18
N LEU A 160 13.93 9.73 -16.18
CA LEU A 160 15.02 10.69 -15.96
C LEU A 160 14.51 11.97 -15.28
N ILE A 161 13.25 12.37 -15.53
CA ILE A 161 12.62 13.53 -14.89
C ILE A 161 12.50 13.30 -13.38
N LEU A 162 11.97 12.14 -12.96
CA LEU A 162 11.80 11.81 -11.55
C LEU A 162 13.16 11.68 -10.85
N SER A 163 14.07 10.89 -11.44
CA SER A 163 15.38 10.66 -10.82
C SER A 163 16.21 11.94 -10.73
N ARG A 164 16.07 12.88 -11.69
CA ARG A 164 16.71 14.19 -11.63
C ARG A 164 16.12 15.06 -10.53
N ALA A 165 14.79 15.15 -10.42
CA ALA A 165 14.14 15.93 -9.38
C ALA A 165 14.54 15.47 -7.96
N ILE A 166 14.61 14.16 -7.74
CA ILE A 166 15.10 13.61 -6.46
C ILE A 166 16.56 13.98 -6.21
N LYS A 167 17.44 13.90 -7.22
CA LYS A 167 18.85 14.29 -7.09
C LYS A 167 19.02 15.78 -6.79
N ASP A 168 18.21 16.64 -7.39
CA ASP A 168 18.30 18.09 -7.22
C ASP A 168 17.92 18.52 -5.79
N VAL A 169 16.90 17.87 -5.21
CA VAL A 169 16.48 18.15 -3.82
C VAL A 169 17.40 17.47 -2.80
N PHE A 170 17.73 16.19 -3.02
CA PHE A 170 18.54 15.39 -2.10
C PHE A 170 19.96 15.20 -2.63
N SER A 171 20.67 16.30 -2.83
CA SER A 171 22.01 16.32 -3.45
C SER A 171 23.08 15.52 -2.69
N SER A 172 22.89 15.29 -1.38
CA SER A 172 23.78 14.46 -0.55
C SER A 172 23.60 12.96 -0.79
N TRP A 173 22.50 12.52 -1.42
CA TRP A 173 22.20 11.11 -1.63
C TRP A 173 22.81 10.60 -2.93
N LYS A 174 23.40 9.40 -2.89
CA LYS A 174 23.71 8.65 -4.12
C LYS A 174 22.44 8.01 -4.67
N VAL A 175 21.82 8.64 -5.65
CA VAL A 175 20.62 8.13 -6.34
C VAL A 175 21.00 7.08 -7.39
N LEU A 176 20.53 5.85 -7.20
CA LEU A 176 20.76 4.69 -8.06
C LEU A 176 19.45 4.21 -8.70
N VAL A 177 19.48 3.99 -10.00
CA VAL A 177 18.41 3.32 -10.76
C VAL A 177 18.98 2.00 -11.28
N PRO A 178 18.56 0.83 -10.76
CA PRO A 178 19.06 -0.45 -11.24
C PRO A 178 18.65 -0.76 -12.68
N HIS A 179 19.38 -1.65 -13.35
CA HIS A 179 18.97 -2.20 -14.64
C HIS A 179 17.66 -3.00 -14.47
N ASP A 180 16.72 -2.82 -15.40
CA ASP A 180 15.35 -3.33 -15.32
C ASP A 180 14.66 -2.93 -14.01
N ALA A 181 14.60 -1.63 -13.69
CA ALA A 181 14.04 -1.16 -12.43
C ALA A 181 12.60 -1.67 -12.22
N GLY A 182 11.84 -1.87 -13.30
CA GLY A 182 10.52 -2.52 -13.28
C GLY A 182 10.49 -3.99 -12.82
N LEU A 183 11.61 -4.73 -12.92
CA LEU A 183 11.73 -6.14 -12.51
C LEU A 183 12.44 -6.34 -11.18
N VAL A 184 13.05 -5.30 -10.60
CA VAL A 184 13.88 -5.42 -9.38
C VAL A 184 13.10 -6.03 -8.22
N VAL A 185 11.84 -5.64 -8.03
CA VAL A 185 10.99 -6.18 -6.95
C VAL A 185 10.76 -7.67 -7.12
N LEU A 186 10.48 -8.13 -8.35
CA LEU A 186 10.32 -9.56 -8.66
C LEU A 186 11.63 -10.33 -8.44
N LYS A 187 12.75 -9.81 -8.94
CA LYS A 187 14.08 -10.41 -8.75
C LYS A 187 14.39 -10.56 -7.25
N GLY A 188 14.12 -9.51 -6.46
CA GLY A 188 14.25 -9.53 -5.01
C GLY A 188 13.33 -10.55 -4.34
N ALA A 189 12.07 -10.67 -4.78
CA ALA A 189 11.14 -11.66 -4.25
C ALA A 189 11.58 -13.11 -4.51
N VAL A 190 12.14 -13.40 -5.69
CA VAL A 190 12.71 -14.72 -6.02
C VAL A 190 13.90 -15.04 -5.13
N LEU A 191 14.83 -14.08 -4.97
CA LEU A 191 15.98 -14.24 -4.07
C LEU A 191 15.54 -14.45 -2.61
N TYR A 192 14.55 -13.69 -2.15
CA TYR A 192 13.99 -13.83 -0.81
C TYR A 192 13.30 -15.19 -0.60
N GLY A 193 12.59 -15.68 -1.62
CA GLY A 193 11.98 -17.03 -1.59
C GLY A 193 13.03 -18.14 -1.49
N TYR A 194 14.20 -17.95 -2.10
CA TYR A 194 15.34 -18.86 -2.02
C TYR A 194 16.03 -18.81 -0.64
N ASP A 195 16.31 -17.61 -0.13
CA ASP A 195 16.91 -17.41 1.19
C ASP A 195 16.29 -16.22 1.94
N GLN A 196 15.42 -16.55 2.90
CA GLN A 196 14.74 -15.58 3.74
C GLN A 196 15.65 -14.95 4.81
N SER A 197 16.83 -15.54 5.08
CA SER A 197 17.74 -15.08 6.13
C SER A 197 18.44 -13.77 5.82
N THR A 198 18.43 -13.35 4.55
CA THR A 198 18.96 -12.06 4.08
C THR A 198 18.34 -10.85 4.80
N ILE A 199 17.07 -10.93 5.17
CA ILE A 199 16.38 -9.87 5.92
C ILE A 199 16.37 -10.26 7.39
N VAL A 200 17.21 -9.60 8.20
CA VAL A 200 17.43 -9.97 9.60
C VAL A 200 16.38 -9.36 10.51
N TYR A 201 15.92 -8.14 10.22
CA TYR A 201 14.92 -7.44 11.04
C TYR A 201 13.85 -6.78 10.18
N ARG A 202 12.59 -6.90 10.63
CA ARG A 202 11.42 -6.24 10.05
C ARG A 202 10.70 -5.38 11.08
N VAL A 203 9.94 -4.40 10.63
CA VAL A 203 9.12 -3.53 11.49
C VAL A 203 7.65 -3.96 11.40
N ALA A 204 7.00 -4.20 12.55
CA ALA A 204 5.56 -4.47 12.58
C ALA A 204 4.77 -3.28 12.01
N ARG A 205 3.99 -3.52 10.94
CA ARG A 205 3.18 -2.47 10.28
C ARG A 205 1.97 -2.01 11.08
N TYR A 206 1.44 -2.90 11.92
CA TYR A 206 0.25 -2.69 12.73
C TYR A 206 0.46 -3.23 14.14
N THR A 207 -0.39 -2.79 15.05
CA THR A 207 -0.55 -3.41 16.36
C THR A 207 -1.52 -4.58 16.21
N TYR A 208 -1.08 -5.79 16.56
CA TYR A 208 -1.87 -7.02 16.46
C TYR A 208 -2.35 -7.48 17.83
N GLY A 209 -3.62 -7.89 17.89
CA GLY A 209 -4.27 -8.24 19.13
C GLY A 209 -5.46 -9.17 18.97
N LEU A 210 -5.96 -9.64 20.11
CA LEU A 210 -7.22 -10.38 20.20
C LEU A 210 -8.30 -9.52 20.84
N LYS A 211 -9.53 -9.69 20.36
CA LYS A 211 -10.71 -9.21 21.08
C LYS A 211 -10.93 -10.06 22.32
N THR A 212 -10.93 -9.44 23.48
CA THR A 212 -11.18 -10.11 24.76
C THR A 212 -12.24 -9.40 25.59
N THR A 213 -12.60 -10.02 26.70
CA THR A 213 -13.39 -9.42 27.78
C THR A 213 -12.56 -9.48 29.07
N VAL A 214 -12.52 -8.38 29.81
CA VAL A 214 -11.80 -8.29 31.08
C VAL A 214 -12.75 -7.82 32.19
N PRO A 215 -12.45 -8.05 33.48
CA PRO A 215 -13.22 -7.47 34.57
C PRO A 215 -13.42 -5.96 34.41
N PHE A 216 -14.66 -5.49 34.61
CA PHE A 216 -14.96 -4.07 34.51
C PHE A 216 -14.39 -3.32 35.72
N ILE A 217 -13.80 -2.14 35.50
CA ILE A 217 -13.21 -1.30 36.55
C ILE A 217 -13.84 0.08 36.40
N ASP A 218 -14.58 0.49 37.42
CA ASP A 218 -15.22 1.81 37.47
C ASP A 218 -14.16 2.93 37.39
N GLY A 219 -14.45 3.98 36.62
CA GLY A 219 -13.52 5.09 36.36
C GLY A 219 -12.43 4.81 35.34
N LYS A 220 -12.16 3.54 34.99
CA LYS A 220 -11.19 3.17 33.94
C LYS A 220 -11.87 2.77 32.63
N HIS A 221 -12.89 1.92 32.71
CA HIS A 221 -13.55 1.39 31.53
C HIS A 221 -14.81 2.20 31.19
N PRO A 222 -15.07 2.49 29.91
CA PRO A 222 -16.29 3.18 29.49
C PRO A 222 -17.55 2.37 29.80
N VAL A 223 -18.56 3.02 30.37
CA VAL A 223 -19.79 2.37 30.87
C VAL A 223 -20.59 1.72 29.72
N GLU A 224 -20.54 2.26 28.51
CA GLU A 224 -21.17 1.69 27.33
C GLU A 224 -20.56 0.34 26.90
N LYS A 225 -19.35 0.03 27.39
CA LYS A 225 -18.69 -1.26 27.22
C LYS A 225 -18.89 -2.20 28.41
N LEU A 226 -19.66 -1.81 29.44
CA LEU A 226 -20.04 -2.70 30.53
C LEU A 226 -20.98 -3.80 30.01
N LYS A 227 -20.74 -5.02 30.47
CA LYS A 227 -21.62 -6.17 30.33
C LYS A 227 -21.72 -6.88 31.67
N ILE A 228 -22.95 -7.09 32.13
CA ILE A 228 -23.25 -7.87 33.32
C ILE A 228 -23.73 -9.25 32.87
N TYR A 229 -23.10 -10.31 33.38
CA TYR A 229 -23.51 -11.69 33.15
C TYR A 229 -24.55 -12.12 34.19
N GLU A 230 -25.28 -13.20 33.91
CA GLU A 230 -26.34 -13.73 34.80
C GLU A 230 -25.83 -14.07 36.21
N ASP A 231 -24.55 -14.42 36.34
CA ASP A 231 -23.87 -14.66 37.62
C ASP A 231 -23.37 -13.38 38.31
N GLY A 232 -23.87 -12.21 37.90
CA GLY A 232 -23.52 -10.90 38.48
C GLY A 232 -22.15 -10.36 38.08
N ARG A 233 -21.34 -11.10 37.30
CA ARG A 233 -20.01 -10.62 36.89
C ARG A 233 -20.12 -9.42 35.96
N ARG A 234 -19.45 -8.33 36.35
CA ARG A 234 -19.25 -7.11 35.54
C ARG A 234 -17.99 -7.26 34.68
N GLN A 235 -18.12 -7.15 33.36
CA GLN A 235 -17.04 -7.29 32.39
C GLN A 235 -17.04 -6.12 31.40
N CYS A 236 -15.88 -5.72 30.91
CA CYS A 236 -15.73 -4.81 29.79
C CYS A 236 -15.63 -5.62 28.48
N LYS A 237 -16.52 -5.35 27.53
CA LYS A 237 -16.51 -5.98 26.19
C LYS A 237 -15.66 -5.19 25.20
N HIS A 238 -15.19 -5.89 24.17
CA HIS A 238 -14.41 -5.33 23.05
C HIS A 238 -13.02 -4.81 23.42
N VAL A 239 -12.41 -5.32 24.49
CA VAL A 239 -11.04 -4.93 24.84
C VAL A 239 -10.08 -5.47 23.79
N PHE A 240 -9.20 -4.61 23.29
CA PHE A 240 -8.10 -4.96 22.40
C PHE A 240 -6.94 -5.42 23.27
N GLN A 241 -6.59 -6.69 23.16
CA GLN A 241 -5.47 -7.23 23.89
C GLN A 241 -4.25 -7.36 22.98
N THR A 242 -3.30 -6.44 23.14
CA THR A 242 -2.10 -6.35 22.31
C THR A 242 -1.11 -7.51 22.54
N PHE A 243 -0.58 -8.02 21.43
CA PHE A 243 0.47 -9.03 21.41
C PHE A 243 1.70 -8.56 20.63
N LEU A 244 1.53 -7.75 19.60
CA LEU A 244 2.61 -7.12 18.86
C LEU A 244 2.23 -5.67 18.63
N GLU A 245 3.13 -4.74 18.92
CA GLU A 245 2.90 -3.30 18.72
C GLU A 245 3.45 -2.85 17.38
N GLU A 246 2.74 -1.94 16.72
CA GLU A 246 3.26 -1.22 15.56
C GLU A 246 4.63 -0.60 15.86
N GLY A 247 5.56 -0.69 14.92
CA GLY A 247 6.94 -0.23 15.10
C GLY A 247 7.88 -1.23 15.81
N SER A 248 7.38 -2.35 16.32
CA SER A 248 8.25 -3.37 16.94
C SER A 248 9.22 -3.97 15.93
N LEU A 249 10.51 -4.01 16.27
CA LEU A 249 11.54 -4.73 15.50
C LEU A 249 11.42 -6.23 15.74
N ILE A 250 11.41 -7.00 14.65
CA ILE A 250 11.22 -8.45 14.70
C ILE A 250 12.34 -9.14 13.95
N LYS A 251 13.10 -9.97 14.68
CA LYS A 251 14.24 -10.68 14.13
C LYS A 251 13.80 -11.92 13.35
N HIS A 252 14.39 -12.13 12.18
CA HIS A 252 14.21 -13.35 11.40
C HIS A 252 14.64 -14.59 12.22
N GLY A 253 13.81 -15.64 12.17
CA GLY A 253 14.00 -16.86 12.97
C GLY A 253 13.72 -16.72 14.46
N GLN A 254 13.45 -15.51 14.98
CA GLN A 254 13.08 -15.34 16.39
C GLN A 254 11.60 -15.68 16.59
N ILE A 255 11.37 -16.75 17.32
CA ILE A 255 10.04 -17.13 17.81
C ILE A 255 9.73 -16.28 19.04
N VAL A 256 8.98 -15.18 18.86
CA VAL A 256 8.42 -14.45 20.01
C VAL A 256 7.19 -15.20 20.49
N LEU A 257 7.30 -15.85 21.65
CA LEU A 257 6.20 -16.59 22.28
C LEU A 257 5.49 -15.71 23.31
N LYS A 258 4.27 -15.28 22.99
CA LYS A 258 3.35 -14.77 24.02
C LYS A 258 2.26 -15.81 24.25
N LYS A 259 2.34 -16.48 25.40
CA LYS A 259 1.36 -17.47 25.83
C LYS A 259 0.40 -16.86 26.83
N LYS A 260 -0.90 -16.99 26.60
CA LYS A 260 -1.94 -16.60 27.56
C LYS A 260 -3.04 -17.63 27.62
N ARG A 261 -3.61 -17.78 28.81
CA ARG A 261 -4.67 -18.72 29.11
C ARG A 261 -6.02 -18.02 29.13
N TYR A 262 -6.99 -18.66 28.51
CA TYR A 262 -8.37 -18.20 28.39
C TYR A 262 -9.33 -19.29 28.85
N TRP A 263 -10.56 -18.89 29.12
CA TRP A 263 -11.66 -19.77 29.47
C TRP A 263 -13.00 -19.15 29.00
N PRO A 264 -14.07 -19.95 28.88
CA PRO A 264 -15.36 -19.46 28.41
C PRO A 264 -15.93 -18.32 29.24
N ALA A 265 -16.58 -17.36 28.57
CA ALA A 265 -17.19 -16.22 29.24
C ALA A 265 -18.47 -16.62 29.99
N LYS A 266 -19.27 -17.53 29.41
CA LYS A 266 -20.51 -18.09 29.97
C LYS A 266 -20.35 -19.55 30.38
N HIS A 267 -21.28 -20.07 31.18
CA HIS A 267 -21.23 -21.44 31.67
C HIS A 267 -21.62 -22.46 30.58
N GLU A 268 -22.54 -22.10 29.69
CA GLU A 268 -23.14 -22.94 28.65
C GLU A 268 -22.25 -23.08 27.41
N GLN A 269 -21.15 -22.32 27.33
CA GLN A 269 -20.24 -22.34 26.19
C GLN A 269 -19.39 -23.61 26.15
N ASP A 270 -19.63 -24.42 25.11
CA ASP A 270 -18.86 -25.61 24.72
C ASP A 270 -17.67 -25.29 23.78
N SER A 271 -17.55 -24.02 23.39
CA SER A 271 -16.57 -23.50 22.47
C SER A 271 -16.18 -22.05 22.80
N VAL A 272 -14.96 -21.67 22.44
CA VAL A 272 -14.43 -20.30 22.58
C VAL A 272 -13.89 -19.84 21.24
N TRP A 273 -14.29 -18.64 20.82
CA TRP A 273 -13.72 -17.97 19.67
C TRP A 273 -12.72 -16.87 20.09
N PHE A 274 -11.69 -16.69 19.28
CA PHE A 274 -10.63 -15.69 19.43
C PHE A 274 -10.61 -14.82 18.17
N PRO A 275 -11.36 -13.71 18.16
CA PRO A 275 -11.37 -12.76 17.06
C PRO A 275 -10.05 -11.99 17.06
N ILE A 276 -9.38 -11.96 15.92
CA ILE A 276 -8.06 -11.37 15.72
C ILE A 276 -8.23 -10.03 15.00
N TYR A 277 -7.55 -9.01 15.48
CA TYR A 277 -7.61 -7.65 14.97
C TYR A 277 -6.20 -7.10 14.74
N ALA A 278 -6.09 -6.20 13.78
CA ALA A 278 -4.97 -5.27 13.65
C ALA A 278 -5.44 -3.83 13.89
N SER A 279 -4.50 -2.96 14.22
CA SER A 279 -4.74 -1.54 14.41
C SER A 279 -3.58 -0.68 13.90
N THR A 280 -3.92 0.49 13.35
CA THR A 280 -2.95 1.49 12.89
C THR A 280 -2.30 2.30 14.02
N LYS A 281 -2.75 2.13 15.28
CA LYS A 281 -2.20 2.84 16.45
C LYS A 281 -1.45 1.88 17.39
N LYS A 282 -0.43 2.39 18.05
CA LYS A 282 0.37 1.64 19.04
C LYS A 282 -0.41 1.34 20.32
N ASP A 283 -1.21 2.30 20.79
CA ASP A 283 -1.85 2.34 22.10
C ASP A 283 -3.34 1.96 22.09
N THR A 284 -3.75 1.13 21.14
CA THR A 284 -5.14 0.72 20.93
C THR A 284 -5.74 -0.01 22.13
N GLN A 285 -6.90 0.47 22.60
CA GLN A 285 -7.56 -0.07 23.80
C GLN A 285 -8.77 -0.93 23.47
N TYR A 286 -9.52 -0.62 22.40
CA TYR A 286 -10.75 -1.34 22.07
C TYR A 286 -10.83 -1.73 20.60
N THR A 287 -11.38 -2.92 20.33
CA THR A 287 -11.57 -3.43 18.97
C THR A 287 -12.71 -2.72 18.21
N THR A 288 -13.33 -1.72 18.84
CA THR A 288 -14.35 -0.84 18.23
C THR A 288 -13.78 0.50 17.82
N ASP A 289 -12.51 0.76 18.14
CA ASP A 289 -11.84 1.99 17.74
C ASP A 289 -11.71 2.02 16.22
N GLU A 290 -11.86 3.17 15.58
CA GLU A 290 -11.83 3.32 14.11
C GLU A 290 -10.51 2.86 13.48
N SER A 291 -9.43 2.86 14.27
CA SER A 291 -8.13 2.36 13.86
C SER A 291 -8.07 0.83 13.71
N CYS A 292 -9.07 0.09 14.20
CA CYS A 292 -9.09 -1.37 14.26
C CYS A 292 -9.80 -1.99 13.06
N PHE A 293 -9.22 -3.07 12.54
CA PHE A 293 -9.85 -3.90 11.50
C PHE A 293 -9.71 -5.39 11.82
N PHE A 294 -10.74 -6.15 11.47
CA PHE A 294 -10.86 -7.58 11.78
C PHE A 294 -10.09 -8.42 10.75
N LEU A 295 -9.25 -9.34 11.23
CA LEU A 295 -8.43 -10.20 10.37
C LEU A 295 -8.98 -11.62 10.24
N GLY A 296 -9.71 -12.09 11.25
CA GLY A 296 -10.21 -13.47 11.27
C GLY A 296 -10.51 -13.95 12.68
N LYS A 297 -10.95 -15.20 12.82
CA LYS A 297 -11.23 -15.80 14.13
C LYS A 297 -10.77 -17.25 14.19
N LEU A 298 -10.22 -17.64 15.34
CA LEU A 298 -10.02 -19.04 15.71
C LEU A 298 -11.19 -19.49 16.59
N THR A 299 -11.74 -20.69 16.36
CA THR A 299 -12.80 -21.26 17.21
C THR A 299 -12.35 -22.60 17.75
N VAL A 300 -12.13 -22.69 19.06
CA VAL A 300 -11.80 -23.94 19.77
C VAL A 300 -13.08 -24.53 20.34
N GLY A 301 -13.50 -25.68 19.84
CA GLY A 301 -14.65 -26.44 20.34
C GLY A 301 -14.25 -27.58 21.27
N GLY A 302 -15.22 -28.43 21.61
CA GLY A 302 -14.98 -29.65 22.39
C GLY A 302 -14.51 -29.37 23.82
N LEU A 303 -15.02 -28.30 24.43
CA LEU A 303 -14.75 -28.04 25.84
C LEU A 303 -15.52 -29.03 26.71
N ASP A 304 -14.84 -29.60 27.70
CA ASP A 304 -15.44 -30.57 28.62
C ASP A 304 -16.45 -29.86 29.55
N MET A 305 -17.74 -30.03 29.24
CA MET A 305 -18.84 -29.39 29.96
C MET A 305 -19.06 -29.97 31.37
N SER A 306 -18.42 -31.09 31.71
CA SER A 306 -18.45 -31.64 33.08
C SER A 306 -17.55 -30.85 34.05
N LEU A 307 -16.58 -30.10 33.52
CA LEU A 307 -15.65 -29.32 34.33
C LEU A 307 -16.20 -27.93 34.68
N PRO A 308 -15.78 -27.35 35.83
CA PRO A 308 -16.08 -25.97 36.15
C PRO A 308 -15.60 -25.02 35.04
N ARG A 309 -16.39 -23.96 34.77
CA ARG A 309 -16.11 -23.00 33.68
C ARG A 309 -14.66 -22.51 33.59
N LYS A 310 -14.02 -22.25 34.74
CA LYS A 310 -12.65 -21.73 34.82
C LYS A 310 -11.56 -22.78 34.56
N GLU A 311 -11.91 -24.08 34.58
CA GLU A 311 -11.00 -25.19 34.31
C GLU A 311 -11.04 -25.67 32.85
N ARG A 312 -12.05 -25.20 32.09
CA ARG A 312 -12.16 -25.39 30.63
C ARG A 312 -11.23 -24.43 29.91
N THR A 313 -9.92 -24.63 30.05
CA THR A 313 -8.92 -23.66 29.62
C THR A 313 -8.40 -23.89 28.21
N VAL A 314 -8.15 -22.79 27.52
CA VAL A 314 -7.51 -22.75 26.19
C VAL A 314 -6.26 -21.90 26.30
N ASP A 315 -5.12 -22.45 25.88
CA ASP A 315 -3.87 -21.70 25.79
C ASP A 315 -3.75 -21.14 24.37
N ILE A 316 -3.64 -19.82 24.25
CA ILE A 316 -3.28 -19.13 23.01
C ILE A 316 -1.81 -18.79 23.06
N THR A 317 -1.08 -19.24 22.04
CA THR A 317 0.31 -18.90 21.80
C THR A 317 0.38 -18.16 20.49
N ILE A 318 0.87 -16.92 20.53
CA ILE A 318 1.20 -16.18 19.33
C ILE A 318 2.68 -16.38 19.06
N ILE A 319 2.97 -16.80 17.84
CA ILE A 319 4.28 -17.10 17.29
C ILE A 319 4.48 -16.15 16.13
N HIS A 320 5.56 -15.38 16.19
CA HIS A 320 6.03 -14.67 15.02
C HIS A 320 7.08 -15.51 14.29
N GLU A 321 6.93 -15.72 12.99
CA GLU A 321 7.85 -16.49 12.17
C GLU A 321 8.06 -15.82 10.81
N SER A 322 9.25 -15.26 10.59
CA SER A 322 9.63 -14.57 9.35
C SER A 322 8.62 -13.49 8.95
N THR A 323 7.70 -13.78 8.02
CA THR A 323 6.67 -12.86 7.51
C THR A 323 5.26 -13.19 8.01
N ASN A 324 5.12 -14.13 8.94
CA ASN A 324 3.84 -14.63 9.39
C ASN A 324 3.67 -14.46 10.90
N LEU A 325 2.48 -14.01 11.29
CA LEU A 325 1.98 -14.13 12.66
C LEU A 325 1.13 -15.39 12.75
N LYS A 326 1.69 -16.44 13.35
CA LYS A 326 0.99 -17.69 13.64
C LYS A 326 0.33 -17.60 15.01
N ILE A 327 -0.92 -18.01 15.08
CA ILE A 327 -1.70 -18.07 16.32
C ILE A 327 -2.10 -19.52 16.54
N HIS A 328 -1.58 -20.10 17.62
CA HIS A 328 -1.84 -21.48 18.02
C HIS A 328 -2.78 -21.47 19.20
N ALA A 329 -3.89 -22.18 19.09
CA ALA A 329 -4.85 -22.37 20.17
C ALA A 329 -4.87 -23.84 20.57
N ILE A 330 -4.70 -24.12 21.86
CA ILE A 330 -4.64 -25.48 22.40
C ILE A 330 -5.68 -25.62 23.49
N ASN A 331 -6.61 -26.56 23.30
CA ASN A 331 -7.49 -27.01 24.39
C ASN A 331 -6.64 -27.79 25.40
N THR A 332 -6.52 -27.26 26.62
CA THR A 332 -5.60 -27.82 27.63
C THR A 332 -6.01 -29.20 28.16
N LYS A 333 -7.25 -29.64 27.94
CA LYS A 333 -7.77 -30.92 28.42
C LYS A 333 -7.77 -31.98 27.32
N SER A 334 -8.32 -31.67 26.15
CA SER A 334 -8.33 -32.61 25.02
C SER A 334 -7.04 -32.62 24.22
N LEU A 335 -6.14 -31.65 24.44
CA LEU A 335 -4.92 -31.40 23.65
C LEU A 335 -5.20 -31.12 22.16
N GLN A 336 -6.45 -30.84 21.80
CA GLN A 336 -6.79 -30.43 20.45
C GLN A 336 -6.09 -29.10 20.11
N GLU A 337 -5.36 -29.09 19.00
CA GLU A 337 -4.68 -27.91 18.48
C GLU A 337 -5.41 -27.32 17.27
N LEU A 338 -5.47 -26.00 17.22
CA LEU A 338 -5.88 -25.23 16.05
C LEU A 338 -4.85 -24.15 15.76
N LYS A 339 -4.58 -23.92 14.47
CA LYS A 339 -3.56 -22.98 14.01
C LYS A 339 -4.17 -22.05 12.97
N ALA A 340 -3.89 -20.76 13.09
CA ALA A 340 -4.09 -19.77 12.05
C ALA A 340 -2.76 -19.09 11.75
N SER A 341 -2.58 -18.67 10.50
CA SER A 341 -1.45 -17.86 10.07
C SER A 341 -1.99 -16.60 9.43
N ILE A 342 -1.43 -15.45 9.81
CA ILE A 342 -1.71 -14.15 9.22
C ILE A 342 -0.41 -13.70 8.55
N ASP A 343 -0.49 -13.41 7.26
CA ASP A 343 0.62 -12.80 6.54
C ASP A 343 0.77 -11.34 6.99
N LEU A 344 1.97 -10.96 7.41
CA LEU A 344 2.29 -9.60 7.86
C LEU A 344 2.71 -8.68 6.69
N LEU A 345 2.86 -9.24 5.48
CA LEU A 345 3.21 -8.47 4.29
C LEU A 345 2.00 -7.85 3.58
N ASN A 346 0.79 -8.33 3.86
CA ASN A 346 -0.44 -7.97 3.14
C ASN A 346 -1.46 -7.24 4.02
#